data_AF-A0A349VTQ1-F1
#
_entry.id   AF-A0A349VTQ1-F1
#
_cell.length_a   1.000
_cell.length_b   1.000
_cell.length_c   1.000
_cell.angle_alpha   90.00
_cell.angle_beta   90.00
_cell.angle_gamma   90.00
#
_symmetry.space_group_name_H-M   'P 1'
#
loop_
_entity.id
_entity.type
_entity.pdbx_description
1 polymer ?
#
loop_
_entity_poly.entity_id
_entity_poly.type
_entity_poly.pdbx_seq_one_letter_code
_entity_poly.pdbx_strand_id
1 'polypeptide(L)'
;MALPCLLSAQIVPKTKQQLTDSTMLRNTGSDSRRIDTVLVEGSGPLEQQLLDRVRIRTGSNPVLLNGNTLAVLNAIPSIQVDELGNFSLQGKTGVLITVNGRQTYLNGTALIAYLKSIPASSLESIDLMTIPPAKWSAEGAGGVIDIRIKKDVLKGLTGNVFLGASKGRLWKCNNGVGLQYGMKKWTLNSSFSVARSSNYFDVDRRRELAYRENVHYVIGQLNKETNSTQELNGRLGMSYRIDKQSSIELNWNYLRNNYEEIGVYQNDFSADGTFISAA
;
A
#
# COMPACT_ATOMS: atom_id res chain seq x y z
N MET A 1 -32.11 -24.59 -24.29
CA MET A 1 -30.68 -24.24 -24.33
C MET A 1 -30.29 -23.77 -22.93
N ALA A 2 -29.77 -24.66 -22.10
CA ALA A 2 -29.43 -24.39 -20.70
C ALA A 2 -27.91 -24.51 -20.54
N LEU A 3 -27.26 -23.43 -20.07
CA LEU A 3 -25.84 -23.45 -19.71
C LEU A 3 -25.67 -24.01 -18.28
N PRO A 4 -24.72 -24.92 -18.05
CA PRO A 4 -24.45 -25.43 -16.72
C PRO A 4 -23.60 -24.43 -15.92
N CYS A 5 -24.04 -24.18 -14.68
CA CYS A 5 -23.34 -23.41 -13.66
C CYS A 5 -22.34 -24.33 -12.94
N LEU A 6 -21.04 -24.06 -13.08
CA LEU A 6 -19.99 -24.79 -12.37
C LEU A 6 -19.82 -24.19 -10.96
N LEU A 7 -20.39 -24.88 -9.98
CA LEU A 7 -20.23 -24.62 -8.55
C LEU A 7 -19.07 -25.47 -8.02
N SER A 8 -17.94 -24.84 -7.65
CA SER A 8 -16.87 -25.53 -6.92
C SER A 8 -17.10 -25.40 -5.41
N ALA A 9 -17.41 -26.53 -4.78
CA ALA A 9 -17.47 -26.65 -3.33
C ALA A 9 -16.21 -27.39 -2.83
N GLN A 10 -15.38 -26.71 -2.05
CA GLN A 10 -14.33 -27.36 -1.26
C GLN A 10 -14.85 -27.55 0.16
N ILE A 11 -15.06 -28.80 0.54
CA ILE A 11 -15.36 -29.20 1.92
C ILE A 11 -14.02 -29.23 2.66
N VAL A 12 -13.82 -28.28 3.57
CA VAL A 12 -12.71 -28.33 4.53
C VAL A 12 -13.24 -28.94 5.83
N PRO A 13 -12.83 -30.16 6.21
CA PRO A 13 -13.22 -30.73 7.50
C PRO A 13 -12.52 -29.97 8.63
N LYS A 14 -13.28 -29.40 9.55
CA LYS A 14 -12.75 -28.87 10.82
C LYS A 14 -12.58 -30.01 11.81
N THR A 15 -11.43 -30.68 11.80
CA THR A 15 -11.04 -31.59 12.86
C THR A 15 -10.52 -30.77 14.04
N LYS A 16 -11.30 -30.69 15.12
CA LYS A 16 -10.82 -30.18 16.42
C LYS A 16 -10.01 -31.29 17.09
N GLN A 17 -8.68 -31.21 17.06
CA GLN A 17 -7.85 -32.02 17.94
C GLN A 17 -7.64 -31.25 19.24
N GLN A 18 -8.21 -31.75 20.34
CA GLN A 18 -7.86 -31.32 21.68
C GLN A 18 -6.61 -32.11 22.11
N LEU A 19 -5.44 -31.46 22.13
CA LEU A 19 -4.30 -32.00 22.87
C LEU A 19 -4.49 -31.65 24.34
N THR A 20 -4.78 -32.66 25.15
CA THR A 20 -4.73 -32.57 26.60
C THR A 20 -3.30 -32.89 27.01
N ASP A 21 -2.47 -31.86 27.18
CA ASP A 21 -1.16 -32.04 27.78
C ASP A 21 -1.21 -31.53 29.23
N SER A 22 -1.55 -32.45 30.12
CA SER A 22 -1.62 -32.24 31.57
C SER A 22 -0.21 -32.19 32.16
N THR A 23 0.44 -31.04 32.06
CA THR A 23 1.60 -30.74 32.93
C THR A 23 1.08 -30.16 34.24
N MET A 24 1.24 -30.97 35.30
CA MET A 24 0.78 -30.69 36.66
C MET A 24 1.53 -29.48 37.25
N LEU A 25 0.92 -28.29 37.16
CA LEU A 25 1.37 -27.14 37.93
C LEU A 25 0.95 -27.31 39.39
N ARG A 26 1.95 -27.47 40.26
CA ARG A 26 1.81 -27.64 41.70
C ARG A 26 1.15 -26.39 42.32
N ASN A 27 -0.08 -26.55 42.79
CA ASN A 27 -0.87 -25.52 43.45
C ASN A 27 -0.20 -25.06 44.75
N THR A 28 0.23 -23.80 44.80
CA THR A 28 0.76 -23.17 46.01
C THR A 28 0.05 -21.83 46.21
N GLY A 29 -0.76 -21.75 47.26
CA GLY A 29 -1.26 -20.49 47.80
C GLY A 29 -2.61 -20.03 47.26
N SER A 30 -3.56 -19.96 48.18
CA SER A 30 -4.93 -19.49 48.02
C SER A 30 -5.03 -18.04 47.56
N ASP A 31 -5.52 -17.83 46.34
CA ASP A 31 -6.33 -16.67 45.98
C ASP A 31 -7.20 -17.03 44.77
N SER A 32 -8.51 -17.11 44.98
CA SER A 32 -9.49 -17.51 43.98
C SER A 32 -9.74 -16.38 42.97
N ARG A 33 -8.78 -16.13 42.07
CA ARG A 33 -9.07 -15.50 40.78
C ARG A 33 -9.39 -16.59 39.78
N ARG A 34 -10.68 -16.75 39.44
CA ARG A 34 -11.09 -17.52 38.26
C ARG A 34 -10.49 -16.83 37.04
N ILE A 35 -9.40 -17.38 36.51
CA ILE A 35 -8.84 -16.97 35.23
C ILE A 35 -9.81 -17.47 34.15
N ASP A 36 -10.24 -16.56 33.28
CA ASP A 36 -11.07 -16.91 32.14
C ASP A 36 -10.28 -17.87 31.24
N THR A 37 -10.92 -18.93 30.75
CA THR A 37 -10.27 -19.99 30.00
C THR A 37 -9.58 -19.40 28.76
N VAL A 38 -8.25 -19.41 28.75
CA VAL A 38 -7.47 -18.95 27.59
C VAL A 38 -7.57 -20.00 26.49
N LEU A 39 -8.45 -19.75 25.52
CA LEU A 39 -8.52 -20.55 24.31
C LEU A 39 -7.35 -20.16 23.40
N VAL A 40 -6.29 -20.96 23.40
CA VAL A 40 -5.21 -20.84 22.41
C VAL A 40 -5.70 -21.42 21.10
N GLU A 41 -6.40 -20.62 20.30
CA GLU A 41 -6.63 -20.96 18.90
C GLU A 41 -5.31 -20.80 18.15
N GLY A 42 -4.75 -21.90 17.65
CA GLY A 42 -3.54 -21.87 16.84
C GLY A 42 -3.73 -20.96 15.64
N SER A 43 -3.03 -19.81 15.62
CA SER A 43 -2.93 -18.97 14.45
C SER A 43 -2.14 -19.73 13.39
N GLY A 44 -2.66 -19.85 12.18
CA GLY A 44 -1.95 -20.50 11.08
C GLY A 44 -0.57 -19.85 10.82
N PRO A 45 0.31 -20.50 10.05
CA PRO A 45 1.66 -19.99 9.83
C PRO A 45 1.62 -18.57 9.23
N LEU A 46 2.60 -17.76 9.63
CA LEU A 46 2.77 -16.37 9.20
C LEU A 46 2.86 -16.27 7.68
N GLU A 47 3.65 -17.16 7.09
CA GLU A 47 3.79 -17.28 5.66
C GLU A 47 3.22 -18.63 5.22
N GLN A 48 2.39 -18.61 4.19
CA GLN A 48 1.83 -19.80 3.57
C GLN A 48 2.03 -19.71 2.06
N GLN A 49 2.86 -20.60 1.52
CA GLN A 49 3.00 -20.77 0.09
C GLN A 49 1.81 -21.57 -0.46
N LEU A 50 1.07 -20.96 -1.38
CA LEU A 50 0.00 -21.57 -2.15
C LEU A 50 0.47 -21.74 -3.60
N LEU A 51 -0.31 -22.46 -4.41
CA LEU A 51 0.06 -22.77 -5.80
C LEU A 51 0.26 -21.50 -6.65
N ASP A 52 -0.54 -20.46 -6.41
CA ASP A 52 -0.60 -19.25 -7.22
C ASP A 52 -0.11 -17.99 -6.48
N ARG A 53 0.16 -18.08 -5.18
CA ARG A 53 0.47 -16.93 -4.32
C ARG A 53 1.23 -17.30 -3.06
N VAL A 54 1.95 -16.33 -2.49
CA VAL A 54 2.45 -16.40 -1.12
C VAL A 54 1.54 -15.56 -0.24
N ARG A 55 0.91 -16.17 0.77
CA ARG A 55 0.02 -15.49 1.70
C ARG A 55 0.75 -15.17 3.00
N ILE A 56 0.77 -13.91 3.37
CA ILE A 56 1.33 -13.42 4.63
C ILE A 56 0.18 -13.02 5.56
N ARG A 57 0.01 -13.72 6.68
CA ARG A 57 -1.04 -13.45 7.68
C ARG A 57 -0.56 -12.44 8.72
N THR A 58 -1.09 -11.23 8.68
CA THR A 58 -0.73 -10.17 9.63
C THR A 58 -1.12 -10.50 11.07
N GLY A 59 -2.25 -11.20 11.27
CA GLY A 59 -2.74 -11.59 12.61
C GLY A 59 -1.87 -12.58 13.37
N SER A 60 -0.91 -13.23 12.71
CA SER A 60 0.01 -14.18 13.35
C SER A 60 1.26 -13.52 13.95
N ASN A 61 1.54 -12.25 13.60
CA ASN A 61 2.69 -11.50 14.08
C ASN A 61 2.26 -10.17 14.72
N PRO A 62 2.40 -10.02 16.05
CA PRO A 62 2.05 -8.78 16.75
C PRO A 62 2.79 -7.54 16.26
N VAL A 63 4.02 -7.69 15.75
CA VAL A 63 4.81 -6.57 15.22
C VAL A 63 4.14 -5.96 13.98
N LEU A 64 3.51 -6.80 13.15
CA LEU A 64 2.81 -6.38 11.94
C LEU A 64 1.41 -5.79 12.22
N LEU A 65 0.89 -5.90 13.44
CA LEU A 65 -0.42 -5.34 13.80
C LEU A 65 -0.33 -3.85 14.20
N ASN A 66 0.87 -3.34 14.44
CA ASN A 66 1.10 -1.97 14.85
C ASN A 66 1.27 -1.04 13.64
N GLY A 67 0.51 0.05 13.61
CA GLY A 67 0.61 1.08 12.57
C GLY A 67 -0.40 0.92 11.43
N ASN A 68 0.08 1.03 10.19
CA ASN A 68 -0.75 1.09 8.98
C ASN A 68 -0.29 0.07 7.93
N THR A 69 -1.11 -0.15 6.90
CA THR A 69 -0.84 -1.14 5.86
C THR A 69 0.46 -0.88 5.11
N LEU A 70 0.84 0.38 4.88
CA LEU A 70 2.12 0.70 4.23
C LEU A 70 3.32 0.20 5.05
N ALA A 71 3.28 0.36 6.38
CA ALA A 71 4.34 -0.14 7.26
C ALA A 71 4.45 -1.67 7.20
N VAL A 72 3.31 -2.37 7.12
CA VAL A 72 3.28 -3.83 6.95
C VAL A 72 3.89 -4.24 5.60
N LEU A 73 3.57 -3.53 4.52
CA LEU A 73 4.13 -3.81 3.20
C LEU A 73 5.66 -3.60 3.18
N ASN A 74 6.15 -2.54 3.83
CA ASN A 74 7.59 -2.27 3.96
C ASN A 74 8.33 -3.30 4.81
N ALA A 75 7.65 -3.97 5.74
CA ALA A 75 8.25 -5.04 6.55
C ALA A 75 8.40 -6.35 5.77
N ILE A 76 7.76 -6.49 4.61
CA ILE A 76 7.84 -7.69 3.77
C ILE A 76 9.03 -7.55 2.82
N PRO A 77 10.06 -8.41 2.91
CA PRO A 77 11.30 -8.25 2.12
C PRO A 77 11.11 -8.43 0.61
N SER A 78 10.03 -9.10 0.20
CA SER A 78 9.69 -9.26 -1.22
C SER A 78 9.11 -7.98 -1.85
N ILE A 79 8.73 -6.98 -1.05
CA ILE A 79 8.14 -5.72 -1.52
C ILE A 79 9.16 -4.60 -1.30
N GLN A 80 9.35 -3.77 -2.31
CA GLN A 80 10.08 -2.52 -2.15
C GLN A 80 9.18 -1.36 -2.56
N VAL A 81 9.32 -0.26 -1.82
CA VAL A 81 8.56 0.98 -2.06
C VAL A 81 9.58 2.09 -2.23
N ASP A 82 9.55 2.71 -3.40
CA ASP A 82 10.40 3.86 -3.73
C ASP A 82 9.85 5.16 -3.09
N GLU A 83 10.68 6.19 -2.98
CA GLU A 83 10.32 7.52 -2.45
C GLU A 83 9.19 8.17 -3.25
N LEU A 84 9.10 7.84 -4.54
CA LEU A 84 8.04 8.29 -5.44
C LEU A 84 6.71 7.53 -5.25
N GLY A 85 6.70 6.48 -4.42
CA GLY A 85 5.53 5.62 -4.19
C GLY A 85 5.29 4.59 -5.28
N ASN A 86 6.35 4.20 -5.99
CA ASN A 86 6.34 3.07 -6.90
C ASN A 86 6.60 1.78 -6.10
N PHE A 87 5.81 0.75 -6.36
CA PHE A 87 5.95 -0.55 -5.71
C PHE A 87 6.61 -1.54 -6.66
N SER A 88 7.55 -2.32 -6.14
CA SER A 88 8.13 -3.46 -6.84
C SER A 88 7.98 -4.74 -6.02
N LEU A 89 7.83 -5.87 -6.72
CA LEU A 89 7.70 -7.19 -6.14
C LEU A 89 8.86 -8.05 -6.66
N GLN A 90 9.74 -8.48 -5.76
CA GLN A 90 10.95 -9.24 -6.11
C GLN A 90 11.77 -8.56 -7.23
N GLY A 91 11.88 -7.24 -7.19
CA GLY A 91 12.61 -6.43 -8.17
C GLY A 91 11.85 -6.15 -9.48
N LYS A 92 10.66 -6.72 -9.70
CA LYS A 92 9.83 -6.41 -10.88
C LYS A 92 8.98 -5.17 -10.61
N THR A 93 9.03 -4.21 -11.52
CA THR A 93 8.21 -2.99 -11.49
C THR A 93 6.88 -3.19 -12.22
N GLY A 94 5.92 -2.28 -12.01
CA GLY A 94 4.58 -2.41 -12.58
C GLY A 94 3.72 -3.42 -11.82
N VAL A 95 3.77 -3.35 -10.49
CA VAL A 95 2.96 -4.18 -9.60
C VAL A 95 1.57 -3.57 -9.44
N LEU A 96 0.54 -4.40 -9.59
CA LEU A 96 -0.83 -4.00 -9.36
C LEU A 96 -1.18 -4.17 -7.88
N ILE A 97 -1.60 -3.10 -7.21
CA ILE A 97 -2.14 -3.17 -5.86
C ILE A 97 -3.66 -3.33 -5.92
N THR A 98 -4.17 -4.33 -5.22
CA THR A 98 -5.60 -4.57 -5.08
C THR A 98 -5.99 -4.61 -3.61
N VAL A 99 -7.21 -4.17 -3.30
CA VAL A 99 -7.79 -4.31 -1.96
C VAL A 99 -9.05 -5.16 -2.08
N ASN A 100 -9.06 -6.29 -1.37
CA ASN A 100 -10.12 -7.30 -1.46
C ASN A 100 -10.38 -7.79 -2.89
N GLY A 101 -9.33 -7.92 -3.71
CA GLY A 101 -9.44 -8.35 -5.10
C GLY A 101 -10.09 -7.31 -6.02
N ARG A 102 -10.11 -6.03 -5.64
CA ARG A 102 -10.48 -4.92 -6.51
C ARG A 102 -9.28 -4.02 -6.74
N GLN A 103 -9.07 -3.64 -8.00
CA GLN A 103 -7.99 -2.77 -8.40
C GLN A 103 -8.15 -1.37 -7.80
N THR A 104 -7.04 -0.84 -7.29
CA THR A 104 -6.97 0.56 -6.88
C THR A 104 -6.40 1.39 -8.03
N TYR A 105 -7.18 2.31 -8.59
CA TYR A 105 -6.72 3.26 -9.61
C TYR A 105 -5.93 4.44 -9.02
N LEU A 106 -5.08 4.16 -8.03
CA LEU A 106 -4.22 5.16 -7.41
C LEU A 106 -2.77 4.93 -7.78
N ASN A 107 -2.01 6.02 -7.85
CA ASN A 107 -0.58 6.00 -8.09
C ASN A 107 0.15 6.86 -7.05
N GLY A 108 1.47 6.66 -6.95
CA GLY A 108 2.40 7.47 -6.16
C GLY A 108 1.91 7.84 -4.76
N THR A 109 1.85 9.13 -4.49
CA THR A 109 1.52 9.70 -3.17
C THR A 109 0.09 9.40 -2.72
N ALA A 110 -0.87 9.37 -3.65
CA ALA A 110 -2.25 9.04 -3.33
C ALA A 110 -2.39 7.58 -2.86
N LEU A 111 -1.64 6.66 -3.47
CA LEU A 111 -1.59 5.25 -3.07
C LEU A 111 -0.93 5.07 -1.70
N ILE A 112 0.20 5.75 -1.47
CA ILE A 112 0.86 5.79 -0.15
C ILE A 112 -0.12 6.28 0.92
N ALA A 113 -0.80 7.41 0.69
CA ALA A 113 -1.74 7.99 1.64
C ALA A 113 -2.91 7.05 1.93
N TYR A 114 -3.40 6.34 0.90
CA TYR A 114 -4.43 5.34 1.07
C TYR A 114 -4.00 4.13 1.90
N LEU A 115 -2.83 3.57 1.62
CA LEU A 115 -2.31 2.45 2.40
C LEU A 115 -2.01 2.86 3.84
N LYS A 116 -1.65 4.13 4.08
CA LYS A 116 -1.53 4.69 5.42
C LYS A 116 -2.88 4.90 6.12
N SER A 117 -3.98 5.12 5.39
CA SER A 117 -5.32 5.27 5.98
C SER A 117 -6.00 3.95 6.35
N ILE A 118 -5.41 2.81 5.98
CA ILE A 118 -5.88 1.50 6.43
C ILE A 118 -5.06 1.09 7.66
N PRO A 119 -5.68 0.89 8.83
CA PRO A 119 -4.98 0.45 10.02
C PRO A 119 -4.54 -1.01 9.86
N ALA A 120 -3.31 -1.33 10.31
CA ALA A 120 -2.75 -2.67 10.19
C ALA A 120 -3.57 -3.74 10.93
N SER A 121 -4.24 -3.35 12.03
CA SER A 121 -5.15 -4.20 12.80
C SER A 121 -6.36 -4.70 11.99
N SER A 122 -6.77 -3.96 10.96
CA SER A 122 -7.86 -4.34 10.06
C SER A 122 -7.44 -5.35 8.99
N LEU A 123 -6.14 -5.56 8.78
CA LEU A 123 -5.63 -6.49 7.79
C LEU A 123 -5.82 -7.94 8.26
N GLU A 124 -6.29 -8.78 7.35
CA GLU A 124 -6.36 -10.23 7.54
C GLU A 124 -5.10 -10.90 6.98
N SER A 125 -4.74 -10.56 5.73
CA SER A 125 -3.56 -11.09 5.06
C SER A 125 -3.15 -10.23 3.87
N ILE A 126 -1.93 -10.43 3.40
CA ILE A 126 -1.39 -9.86 2.16
C ILE A 126 -1.02 -11.04 1.26
N ASP A 127 -1.61 -11.09 0.08
CA ASP A 127 -1.37 -12.11 -0.93
C ASP A 127 -0.42 -11.54 -1.99
N LEU A 128 0.73 -12.19 -2.18
CA LEU A 128 1.72 -11.84 -3.19
C LEU A 128 1.61 -12.81 -4.36
N MET A 129 1.29 -12.31 -5.54
CA MET A 129 1.18 -13.09 -6.77
C MET A 129 2.24 -12.61 -7.76
N THR A 130 3.30 -13.40 -7.95
CA THR A 130 4.38 -13.09 -8.90
C THR A 130 4.01 -13.42 -10.35
N ILE A 131 3.07 -14.34 -10.54
CA ILE A 131 2.48 -14.72 -11.82
C ILE A 131 0.97 -14.59 -11.67
N PRO A 132 0.41 -13.40 -11.91
CA PRO A 132 -1.01 -13.21 -11.69
C PRO A 132 -1.83 -14.02 -12.71
N PRO A 133 -2.98 -14.57 -12.30
CA PRO A 133 -3.88 -15.26 -13.23
C PRO A 133 -4.47 -14.29 -14.25
N ALA A 134 -4.93 -14.83 -15.39
CA ALA A 134 -5.46 -14.08 -16.55
C ALA A 134 -6.60 -13.07 -16.24
N LYS A 135 -7.19 -13.11 -15.04
CA LYS A 135 -8.15 -12.12 -14.55
C LYS A 135 -7.54 -10.70 -14.45
N TRP A 136 -6.22 -10.57 -14.32
CA TRP A 136 -5.50 -9.32 -14.08
C TRP A 136 -4.73 -8.89 -15.34
N SER A 137 -5.46 -8.64 -16.44
CA SER A 137 -4.96 -8.77 -17.81
C SER A 137 -4.18 -7.60 -18.42
N ALA A 138 -3.76 -6.56 -17.68
CA ALA A 138 -3.01 -5.45 -18.31
C ALA A 138 -1.98 -4.73 -17.42
N GLU A 139 -2.29 -4.42 -16.17
CA GLU A 139 -1.41 -3.60 -15.30
C GLU A 139 -0.56 -4.41 -14.31
N GLY A 140 -0.69 -5.74 -14.29
CA GLY A 140 -0.02 -6.64 -13.34
C GLY A 140 1.26 -7.30 -13.85
N ALA A 141 1.94 -6.75 -14.86
CA ALA A 141 3.12 -7.37 -15.46
C ALA A 141 4.25 -7.65 -14.45
N GLY A 142 4.36 -6.81 -13.40
CA GLY A 142 5.30 -7.00 -12.28
C GLY A 142 4.80 -7.91 -11.16
N GLY A 143 3.55 -8.37 -11.24
CA GLY A 143 2.86 -9.11 -10.18
C GLY A 143 1.65 -8.36 -9.61
N VAL A 144 0.96 -8.98 -8.66
CA VAL A 144 -0.19 -8.41 -7.95
C VAL A 144 0.03 -8.55 -6.45
N ILE A 145 -0.16 -7.45 -5.72
CA ILE A 145 -0.24 -7.43 -4.26
C ILE A 145 -1.70 -7.22 -3.87
N ASP A 146 -2.34 -8.27 -3.34
CA ASP A 146 -3.72 -8.21 -2.89
C ASP A 146 -3.79 -8.09 -1.37
N ILE A 147 -4.34 -6.98 -0.91
CA ILE A 147 -4.51 -6.66 0.50
C ILE A 147 -5.89 -7.15 0.93
N ARG A 148 -5.93 -8.15 1.81
CA ARG A 148 -7.16 -8.68 2.39
C ARG A 148 -7.44 -8.01 3.72
N ILE A 149 -8.59 -7.36 3.79
CA ILE A 149 -9.09 -6.74 5.03
C ILE A 149 -10.04 -7.73 5.70
N LYS A 150 -9.96 -7.82 7.04
CA LYS A 150 -10.84 -8.65 7.86
C LYS A 150 -12.30 -8.33 7.55
N LYS A 151 -13.08 -9.36 7.23
CA LYS A 151 -14.53 -9.25 7.03
C LYS A 151 -15.28 -9.07 8.33
N ASP A 152 -14.77 -9.64 9.42
CA ASP A 152 -15.35 -9.46 10.74
C ASP A 152 -14.80 -8.19 11.36
N VAL A 153 -15.64 -7.18 11.34
CA VAL A 153 -15.39 -5.91 12.01
C VAL A 153 -15.45 -6.14 13.51
N LEU A 154 -14.41 -5.70 14.21
CA LEU A 154 -14.52 -5.41 15.63
C LEU A 154 -15.75 -4.50 15.79
N LYS A 155 -16.72 -4.90 16.61
CA LYS A 155 -17.87 -4.03 16.91
C LYS A 155 -17.33 -2.73 17.49
N GLY A 156 -17.76 -1.60 16.91
CA GLY A 156 -17.35 -0.27 17.35
C GLY A 156 -16.58 0.50 16.29
N LEU A 157 -16.01 1.62 16.71
CA LEU A 157 -15.25 2.54 15.88
C LEU A 157 -13.77 2.25 16.01
N THR A 158 -13.13 1.98 14.89
CA THR A 158 -11.68 1.89 14.75
C THR A 158 -11.24 2.94 13.74
N GLY A 159 -10.00 3.38 13.85
CA GLY A 159 -9.50 4.36 12.92
C GLY A 159 -8.05 4.68 13.18
N ASN A 160 -7.49 5.48 12.28
CA ASN A 160 -6.15 5.98 12.38
C ASN A 160 -6.09 7.39 11.81
N VAL A 161 -5.22 8.19 12.40
CA VAL A 161 -4.85 9.50 11.89
C VAL A 161 -3.37 9.46 11.63
N PHE A 162 -2.93 9.97 10.49
CA PHE A 162 -1.53 10.17 10.21
C PHE A 162 -1.31 11.61 9.78
N LEU A 163 -0.26 12.20 10.32
CA LEU A 163 0.18 13.53 9.96
C LEU A 163 1.63 13.43 9.52
N GLY A 164 1.97 14.15 8.47
CA GLY A 164 3.29 14.13 7.88
C GLY A 164 3.55 15.49 7.27
N ALA A 165 4.62 16.13 7.71
CA ALA A 165 5.12 17.35 7.12
C ALA A 165 6.64 17.28 7.10
N SER A 166 7.24 17.72 6.01
CA SER A 166 8.69 17.78 5.85
C SER A 166 9.06 19.01 5.04
N LYS A 167 10.14 19.67 5.42
CA LYS A 167 10.68 20.84 4.73
C LYS A 167 12.12 20.56 4.35
N GLY A 168 12.37 20.38 3.06
CA GLY A 168 13.70 20.48 2.47
C GLY A 168 13.87 21.87 1.89
N ARG A 169 14.11 21.94 0.57
CA ARG A 169 14.00 23.19 -0.20
C ARG A 169 12.55 23.64 -0.37
N LEU A 170 11.63 22.68 -0.50
CA LEU A 170 10.20 22.91 -0.63
C LEU A 170 9.44 22.20 0.49
N TRP A 171 8.22 22.66 0.73
CA TRP A 171 7.32 22.09 1.73
C TRP A 171 6.59 20.89 1.14
N LYS A 172 6.62 19.76 1.85
CA LYS A 172 5.83 18.56 1.53
C LYS A 172 4.97 18.21 2.74
N CYS A 173 3.75 17.76 2.49
CA CYS A 173 2.89 17.24 3.53
C CYS A 173 2.05 16.05 3.04
N ASN A 174 1.69 15.19 3.97
CA ASN A 174 0.80 14.07 3.72
C ASN A 174 0.04 13.77 5.01
N ASN A 175 -1.23 14.14 5.01
CA ASN A 175 -2.10 14.04 6.18
C ASN A 175 -3.35 13.28 5.79
N GLY A 176 -3.87 12.48 6.71
CA GLY A 176 -5.11 11.79 6.46
C GLY A 176 -5.68 11.10 7.68
N VAL A 177 -6.94 10.72 7.52
CA VAL A 177 -7.71 10.01 8.52
C VAL A 177 -8.42 8.85 7.84
N GLY A 178 -8.38 7.69 8.49
CA GLY A 178 -9.15 6.51 8.15
C GLY A 178 -10.04 6.14 9.32
N LEU A 179 -11.32 5.88 9.05
CA LEU A 179 -12.31 5.45 10.02
C LEU A 179 -13.00 4.21 9.49
N GLN A 180 -13.19 3.23 10.35
CA GLN A 180 -13.96 2.04 10.11
C GLN A 180 -14.91 1.80 11.28
N TYR A 181 -16.20 1.75 10.98
CA TYR A 181 -17.24 1.50 11.96
C TYR A 181 -17.91 0.16 11.70
N GLY A 182 -17.81 -0.74 12.67
CA GLY A 182 -18.36 -2.09 12.64
C GLY A 182 -19.64 -2.22 13.43
N MET A 183 -20.73 -2.56 12.74
CA MET A 183 -21.99 -3.00 13.33
C MET A 183 -22.24 -4.47 12.96
N LYS A 184 -23.21 -5.12 13.61
CA LYS A 184 -23.48 -6.57 13.46
C LYS A 184 -23.61 -7.04 11.99
N LYS A 185 -24.29 -6.27 11.14
CA LYS A 185 -24.47 -6.59 9.70
C LYS A 185 -23.91 -5.52 8.75
N TRP A 186 -23.50 -4.36 9.27
CA TRP A 186 -23.05 -3.23 8.48
C TRP A 186 -21.61 -2.90 8.82
N THR A 187 -20.82 -2.60 7.80
CA THR A 187 -19.50 -2.01 7.94
C THR A 187 -19.47 -0.73 7.15
N LEU A 188 -19.06 0.35 7.79
CA LEU A 188 -18.80 1.62 7.13
C LEU A 188 -17.30 1.89 7.18
N ASN A 189 -16.74 2.24 6.05
CA ASN A 189 -15.35 2.64 5.88
C ASN A 189 -15.34 4.05 5.31
N SER A 190 -14.57 4.94 5.90
CA SER A 190 -14.36 6.29 5.40
C SER A 190 -12.88 6.60 5.47
N SER A 191 -12.35 7.24 4.45
CA SER A 191 -11.00 7.79 4.54
C SER A 191 -10.90 9.08 3.78
N PHE A 192 -10.14 10.02 4.31
CA PHE A 192 -9.87 11.30 3.70
C PHE A 192 -8.38 11.63 3.86
N SER A 193 -7.74 12.05 2.79
CA SER A 193 -6.33 12.41 2.81
C SER A 193 -6.05 13.59 1.90
N VAL A 194 -5.13 14.44 2.35
CA VAL A 194 -4.58 15.56 1.60
C VAL A 194 -3.07 15.43 1.60
N ALA A 195 -2.49 15.45 0.40
CA ALA A 195 -1.05 15.44 0.22
C ALA A 195 -0.63 16.62 -0.65
N ARG A 196 0.52 17.20 -0.31
CA ARG A 196 1.26 18.12 -1.16
C ARG A 196 2.66 17.55 -1.34
N SER A 197 3.01 17.26 -2.57
CA SER A 197 4.37 16.91 -2.94
C SER A 197 4.94 18.04 -3.79
N SER A 198 6.16 18.48 -3.49
CA SER A 198 6.83 19.48 -4.31
C SER A 198 8.27 19.08 -4.53
N ASN A 199 8.71 18.99 -5.78
CA ASN A 199 10.09 18.65 -6.11
C ASN A 199 10.75 19.82 -6.82
N TYR A 200 12.08 19.80 -6.75
CA TYR A 200 12.91 20.81 -7.35
C TYR A 200 14.04 20.11 -8.10
N PHE A 201 14.23 20.49 -9.36
CA PHE A 201 15.35 20.04 -10.18
C PHE A 201 16.23 21.25 -10.48
N ASP A 202 17.52 21.10 -10.23
CA ASP A 202 18.55 22.11 -10.51
C ASP A 202 19.75 21.39 -11.07
N VAL A 203 19.87 21.50 -12.38
CA VAL A 203 20.88 20.82 -13.16
C VAL A 203 21.65 21.90 -13.89
N ASP A 204 22.91 22.06 -13.50
CA ASP A 204 23.91 22.76 -14.29
C ASP A 204 24.82 21.69 -14.90
N ARG A 205 24.83 21.61 -16.24
CA ARG A 205 25.60 20.62 -16.98
C ARG A 205 26.43 21.30 -18.06
N ARG A 206 27.73 21.10 -17.97
CA ARG A 206 28.70 21.46 -19.02
C ARG A 206 29.21 20.20 -19.70
N ARG A 207 29.18 20.18 -21.03
CA ARG A 207 29.78 19.11 -21.85
C ARG A 207 30.76 19.72 -22.84
N GLU A 208 31.97 19.19 -22.86
CA GLU A 208 33.01 19.56 -23.81
C GLU A 208 33.20 18.42 -24.79
N LEU A 209 33.06 18.71 -26.08
CA LEU A 209 33.22 17.76 -27.18
C LEU A 209 34.45 18.19 -27.99
N ALA A 210 35.48 17.36 -27.99
CA ALA A 210 36.65 17.56 -28.84
C ALA A 210 36.41 16.84 -30.18
N TYR A 211 36.39 17.58 -31.29
CA TYR A 211 36.28 17.01 -32.64
C TYR A 211 37.49 17.40 -33.51
N ARG A 212 38.45 16.47 -33.63
CA ARG A 212 39.79 16.69 -34.22
C ARG A 212 40.57 17.85 -33.58
N GLU A 213 41.86 17.91 -33.90
CA GLU A 213 42.94 18.56 -33.15
C GLU A 213 42.80 20.04 -32.73
N ASN A 214 41.69 20.75 -32.96
CA ASN A 214 41.52 22.14 -32.49
C ASN A 214 40.06 22.67 -32.42
N VAL A 215 39.01 21.82 -32.45
CA VAL A 215 37.62 22.29 -32.30
C VAL A 215 37.01 21.77 -31.01
N HIS A 216 36.74 22.68 -30.08
CA HIS A 216 36.05 22.42 -28.82
C HIS A 216 34.63 22.97 -28.88
N TYR A 217 33.63 22.09 -28.94
CA TYR A 217 32.25 22.50 -28.73
C TYR A 217 31.92 22.39 -27.25
N VAL A 218 31.35 23.45 -26.68
CA VAL A 218 30.86 23.43 -25.31
C VAL A 218 29.34 23.58 -25.32
N ILE A 219 28.67 22.66 -24.63
CA ILE A 219 27.23 22.70 -24.38
C ILE A 219 27.05 23.02 -22.89
N GLY A 220 26.48 24.18 -22.60
CA GLY A 220 26.00 24.56 -21.28
C GLY A 220 24.51 24.32 -21.20
N GLN A 221 24.06 23.66 -20.14
CA GLN A 221 22.65 23.40 -19.90
C GLN A 221 22.32 23.76 -18.46
N LEU A 222 21.39 24.70 -18.29
CA LEU A 222 20.83 25.08 -17.00
C LEU A 222 19.33 24.76 -17.00
N ASN A 223 18.95 23.81 -16.15
CA ASN A 223 17.55 23.47 -15.92
C ASN A 223 17.23 23.76 -14.46
N LYS A 224 16.31 24.70 -14.22
CA LYS A 224 15.75 24.95 -12.89
C LYS A 224 14.25 24.76 -12.96
N GLU A 225 13.74 23.70 -12.36
CA GLU A 225 12.32 23.34 -12.37
C GLU A 225 11.83 23.18 -10.94
N THR A 226 10.64 23.71 -10.67
CA THR A 226 9.87 23.41 -9.47
C THR A 226 8.53 22.85 -9.88
N ASN A 227 8.22 21.64 -9.44
CA ASN A 227 6.88 21.09 -9.57
C ASN A 227 6.21 20.95 -8.20
N SER A 228 4.90 21.10 -8.18
CA SER A 228 4.06 20.99 -7.00
C SER A 228 2.76 20.28 -7.36
N THR A 229 2.54 19.14 -6.73
CA THR A 229 1.33 18.33 -6.86
C THR A 229 0.53 18.46 -5.57
N GLN A 230 -0.75 18.84 -5.69
CA GLN A 230 -1.72 18.80 -4.60
C GLN A 230 -2.76 17.72 -4.87
N GLU A 231 -2.88 16.78 -3.95
CA GLU A 231 -3.79 15.65 -4.05
C GLU A 231 -4.80 15.68 -2.92
N LEU A 232 -6.07 15.58 -3.28
CA LEU A 232 -7.18 15.41 -2.36
C LEU A 232 -7.89 14.11 -2.70
N ASN A 233 -7.95 13.21 -1.73
CA ASN A 233 -8.53 11.89 -1.91
C ASN A 233 -9.56 11.61 -0.80
N GLY A 234 -10.77 11.25 -1.21
CA GLY A 234 -11.88 10.89 -0.34
C GLY A 234 -12.44 9.52 -0.73
N ARG A 235 -12.71 8.68 0.26
CA ARG A 235 -13.35 7.37 0.05
C ARG A 235 -14.45 7.13 1.05
N LEU A 236 -15.51 6.51 0.57
CA LEU A 236 -16.59 5.98 1.37
C LEU A 236 -16.89 4.56 0.90
N GLY A 237 -16.93 3.60 1.82
CA GLY A 237 -17.24 2.21 1.54
C GLY A 237 -18.27 1.71 2.53
N MET A 238 -19.34 1.09 2.05
CA MET A 238 -20.37 0.49 2.88
C MET A 238 -20.55 -0.96 2.48
N SER A 239 -20.48 -1.88 3.44
CA SER A 239 -20.79 -3.29 3.21
C SER A 239 -21.96 -3.73 4.07
N TYR A 240 -22.92 -4.40 3.46
CA TYR A 240 -24.04 -5.05 4.13
C TYR A 240 -23.95 -6.56 4.00
N ARG A 241 -23.94 -7.27 5.13
CA ARG A 241 -23.91 -8.72 5.18
C ARG A 241 -25.34 -9.26 5.24
N ILE A 242 -25.76 -9.91 4.16
CA ILE A 242 -27.06 -10.58 4.06
C ILE A 242 -27.04 -11.85 4.91
N ASP A 243 -26.07 -12.72 4.63
CA ASP A 243 -25.83 -14.02 5.27
C ASP A 243 -24.34 -14.23 5.56
N LYS A 244 -23.96 -15.35 6.19
CA LYS A 244 -22.55 -15.67 6.50
C LYS A 244 -21.64 -15.77 5.27
N GLN A 245 -22.21 -16.00 4.08
CA GLN A 245 -21.47 -16.18 2.83
C GLN A 245 -21.72 -15.07 1.80
N SER A 246 -22.71 -14.19 2.04
CA SER A 246 -23.17 -13.21 1.06
C SER A 246 -23.16 -11.80 1.63
N SER A 247 -22.46 -10.89 0.95
CA SER A 247 -22.42 -9.47 1.29
C SER A 247 -22.51 -8.61 0.03
N ILE A 248 -23.15 -7.45 0.18
CA ILE A 248 -23.19 -6.40 -0.85
C ILE A 248 -22.28 -5.28 -0.38
N GLU A 249 -21.48 -4.74 -1.30
CA GLU A 249 -20.53 -3.66 -0.99
C GLU A 249 -20.68 -2.53 -2.00
N LEU A 250 -20.80 -1.32 -1.49
CA LEU A 250 -20.81 -0.09 -2.26
C LEU A 250 -19.56 0.70 -1.90
N ASN A 251 -18.79 1.12 -2.90
CA ASN A 251 -17.57 1.88 -2.70
C ASN A 251 -17.59 3.11 -3.61
N TRP A 252 -17.28 4.26 -3.04
CA TRP A 252 -17.16 5.53 -3.72
C TRP A 252 -15.77 6.12 -3.45
N ASN A 253 -15.16 6.63 -4.50
CA ASN A 253 -13.81 7.17 -4.50
C ASN A 253 -13.82 8.51 -5.22
N TYR A 254 -13.25 9.53 -4.61
CA TYR A 254 -13.02 10.83 -5.19
C TYR A 254 -11.54 11.14 -5.11
N LEU A 255 -10.91 11.39 -6.25
CA LEU A 255 -9.52 11.80 -6.36
C LEU A 255 -9.46 13.07 -7.19
N ARG A 256 -8.85 14.10 -6.63
CA ARG A 256 -8.48 15.31 -7.35
C ARG A 256 -6.97 15.49 -7.24
N ASN A 257 -6.33 15.67 -8.38
CA ASN A 257 -4.91 15.93 -8.48
C ASN A 257 -4.71 17.23 -9.28
N ASN A 258 -4.12 18.23 -8.65
CA ASN A 258 -3.71 19.47 -9.29
C ASN A 258 -2.19 19.48 -9.37
N TYR A 259 -1.66 19.48 -10.58
CA TYR A 259 -0.24 19.56 -10.87
C TYR A 259 0.11 20.94 -11.38
N GLU A 260 1.12 21.57 -10.79
CA GLU A 260 1.69 22.84 -11.23
C GLU A 260 3.19 22.67 -11.41
N GLU A 261 3.74 23.22 -12.48
CA GLU A 261 5.16 23.17 -12.80
C GLU A 261 5.62 24.54 -13.31
N ILE A 262 6.71 25.03 -12.74
CA ILE A 262 7.35 26.28 -13.14
C ILE A 262 8.82 25.97 -13.36
N GLY A 263 9.31 26.15 -14.58
CA GLY A 263 10.68 25.84 -14.94
C GLY A 263 11.29 26.85 -15.89
N VAL A 264 12.61 27.02 -15.76
CA VAL A 264 13.47 27.69 -16.73
C VAL A 264 14.42 26.65 -17.30
N TYR A 265 14.40 26.51 -18.63
CA TYR A 265 15.30 25.63 -19.37
C TYR A 265 16.12 26.49 -20.32
N GLN A 266 17.42 26.56 -20.08
CA GLN A 266 18.37 27.29 -20.90
C GLN A 266 19.43 26.33 -21.43
N ASN A 267 19.64 26.35 -22.74
CA ASN A 267 20.71 25.61 -23.40
C ASN A 267 21.54 26.61 -24.20
N ASP A 268 22.81 26.69 -23.86
CA ASP A 268 23.77 27.56 -24.51
C ASP A 268 24.77 26.69 -25.29
N PHE A 269 24.99 27.04 -26.55
CA PHE A 269 25.92 26.36 -27.44
C PHE A 269 27.03 27.33 -27.84
N SER A 270 28.27 26.98 -27.55
CA SER A 270 29.43 27.76 -27.96
C SER A 270 30.41 26.86 -28.72
N ALA A 271 30.86 27.35 -29.88
CA ALA A 271 31.88 26.71 -30.72
C ALA A 271 33.30 27.24 -30.42
N ASP A 272 33.41 28.30 -29.60
CA ASP A 272 34.62 29.04 -29.27
C ASP A 272 34.99 28.99 -27.78
N GLY A 273 34.17 28.35 -26.94
CA GLY A 273 34.41 28.17 -25.50
C GLY A 273 33.95 29.32 -24.60
N THR A 274 33.34 30.37 -25.15
CA THR A 274 32.84 31.54 -24.39
C THR A 274 31.33 31.49 -24.19
N PHE A 275 30.89 31.49 -22.93
CA PHE A 275 29.48 31.65 -22.55
C PHE A 275 29.15 33.12 -22.29
N ILE A 276 28.04 33.60 -22.84
CA ILE A 276 27.37 34.81 -22.35
C ILE A 276 26.25 34.31 -21.44
N SER A 277 26.47 34.30 -20.12
CA SER A 277 25.37 33.97 -19.21
C SER A 277 24.31 35.07 -19.31
N ALA A 278 23.13 34.75 -19.82
CA ALA A 278 21.98 35.60 -19.60
C ALA A 278 21.68 35.61 -18.09
N ALA A 279 21.77 36.80 -17.50
CA ALA A 279 21.48 37.06 -16.09
C ALA A 279 20.00 36.85 -15.76
#